data_AF-A0A0F9IX55-F1
#
_entry.id   AF-A0A0F9IX55-F1
#
_cell.length_a   1.000
_cell.length_b   1.000
_cell.length_c   1.000
_cell.angle_alpha   90.00
_cell.angle_beta   90.00
_cell.angle_gamma   90.00
#
_symmetry.space_group_name_H-M   'P 1'
#
loop_
_entity.id
_entity.type
_entity.pdbx_description
1 polymer ?
#
loop_
_entity_poly.entity_id
_entity_poly.type
_entity_poly.pdbx_seq_one_letter_code
_entity_poly.pdbx_strand_id
1 'polypeptide(L)'
;MIIVADSLYSKQPFIKDLKDQRFSFILVAKPNDHKVMMEHLHASKELRGLSQLTFADEEGRQHLYEWENDVALNGNKVSIKVNFFEYSIIVNGKVTFHYCWVTDIPINRANVSQLVKAGRARWKIENEGFNTLKNQGYHIKHNFGHGQQYLSEAFFVLNLIAFFMHQIFELTDQLYRKCRAKFSARIEHFSNFRSVLRYTIFHSWEHLLIYIHAPPVQEFNPNL
;
A
#
# COMPACT_ATOMS: atom_id res chain seq x y z
N MET A 1 -8.67 -14.90 -1.24
CA MET A 1 -7.67 -13.81 -1.20
C MET A 1 -7.89 -12.92 -2.43
N ILE A 2 -7.71 -11.60 -2.32
CA ILE A 2 -7.79 -10.65 -3.45
C ILE A 2 -6.39 -10.09 -3.72
N ILE A 3 -5.90 -10.26 -4.94
CA ILE A 3 -4.60 -9.74 -5.38
C ILE A 3 -4.76 -8.33 -5.96
N VAL A 4 -3.93 -7.40 -5.52
CA VAL A 4 -3.88 -6.03 -6.04
C VAL A 4 -2.52 -5.77 -6.66
N ALA A 5 -2.47 -5.36 -7.93
CA ALA A 5 -1.22 -5.11 -8.65
C ALA A 5 -1.35 -4.00 -9.71
N ASP A 6 -0.22 -3.55 -10.24
CA ASP A 6 -0.16 -2.51 -11.26
C ASP A 6 -0.54 -3.01 -12.67
N SER A 7 -0.44 -2.13 -13.67
CA SER A 7 -0.89 -2.42 -15.04
C SER A 7 0.00 -3.37 -15.83
N LEU A 8 1.22 -3.65 -15.38
CA LEU A 8 2.06 -4.70 -15.94
C LEU A 8 1.42 -6.08 -15.72
N TYR A 9 0.65 -6.22 -14.64
CA TYR A 9 0.04 -7.49 -14.23
C TYR A 9 -1.40 -7.65 -14.72
N SER A 10 -2.06 -6.63 -15.25
CA SER A 10 -3.40 -6.75 -15.84
C SER A 10 -3.37 -7.40 -17.23
N LYS A 11 -2.63 -8.51 -17.38
CA LYS A 11 -2.49 -9.25 -18.64
C LYS A 11 -3.11 -10.63 -18.53
N GLN A 12 -3.58 -11.14 -19.65
CA GLN A 12 -4.34 -12.39 -19.70
C GLN A 12 -3.60 -13.61 -19.09
N PRO A 13 -2.29 -13.83 -19.31
CA PRO A 13 -1.60 -14.95 -18.67
C PRO A 13 -1.64 -14.87 -17.14
N PHE A 14 -1.30 -13.71 -16.57
CA PHE A 14 -1.32 -13.52 -15.12
C PHE A 14 -2.72 -13.69 -14.52
N ILE A 15 -3.75 -13.17 -15.18
CA ILE A 15 -5.14 -13.36 -14.73
C ILE A 15 -5.55 -14.84 -14.77
N LYS A 16 -5.06 -15.62 -15.74
CA LYS A 16 -5.30 -17.07 -15.77
C LYS A 16 -4.64 -17.74 -14.57
N ASP A 17 -3.38 -17.44 -14.30
CA ASP A 17 -2.64 -17.99 -13.16
C ASP A 17 -3.37 -17.69 -11.84
N LEU A 18 -3.89 -16.46 -11.67
CA LEU A 18 -4.69 -16.10 -10.49
C LEU A 18 -5.97 -16.93 -10.38
N LYS A 19 -6.69 -17.12 -11.49
CA LYS A 19 -7.92 -17.92 -11.52
C LYS A 19 -7.65 -19.40 -11.21
N ASP A 20 -6.56 -19.95 -11.74
CA ASP A 20 -6.16 -21.33 -11.51
C ASP A 20 -5.84 -21.57 -10.01
N GLN A 21 -5.30 -20.56 -9.33
CA GLN A 21 -5.06 -20.56 -7.88
C GLN A 21 -6.27 -20.12 -7.04
N ARG A 22 -7.43 -19.89 -7.67
CA ARG A 22 -8.68 -19.44 -7.02
C ARG A 22 -8.54 -18.10 -6.27
N PHE A 23 -7.69 -17.21 -6.79
CA PHE A 23 -7.56 -15.85 -6.30
C PHE A 23 -8.42 -14.89 -7.13
N SER A 24 -9.12 -14.00 -6.45
CA SER A 24 -9.75 -12.84 -7.07
C SER A 24 -8.74 -11.70 -7.20
N PHE A 25 -9.04 -10.68 -8.00
CA PHE A 25 -8.08 -9.62 -8.29
C PHE A 25 -8.70 -8.24 -8.47
N ILE A 26 -7.89 -7.21 -8.22
CA ILE A 26 -8.15 -5.81 -8.59
C ILE A 26 -6.84 -5.28 -9.18
N LEU A 27 -6.75 -5.23 -10.51
CA LEU A 27 -5.52 -4.89 -11.22
C LEU A 27 -5.68 -3.56 -11.93
N VAL A 28 -4.67 -2.68 -11.85
CA VAL A 28 -4.72 -1.38 -12.56
C VAL A 28 -4.78 -1.62 -14.07
N ALA A 29 -5.64 -0.89 -14.78
CA ALA A 29 -5.84 -1.06 -16.22
C ALA A 29 -5.59 0.26 -16.96
N LYS A 30 -4.31 0.63 -17.16
CA LYS A 30 -3.98 1.89 -17.84
C LYS A 30 -4.53 1.89 -19.28
N PRO A 31 -5.06 3.02 -19.77
CA PRO A 31 -5.60 3.09 -21.13
C PRO A 31 -4.62 2.68 -22.22
N ASN A 32 -3.35 3.09 -22.08
CA ASN A 32 -2.30 2.75 -23.05
C ASN A 32 -2.01 1.24 -23.12
N ASP A 33 -2.25 0.51 -22.03
CA ASP A 33 -1.99 -0.93 -21.93
C ASP A 33 -3.16 -1.78 -22.45
N HIS A 34 -4.32 -1.17 -22.70
CA HIS A 34 -5.62 -1.81 -22.92
C HIS A 34 -6.46 -1.13 -24.01
N LYS A 35 -5.83 -0.68 -25.10
CA LYS A 35 -6.46 0.14 -26.16
C LYS A 35 -7.81 -0.41 -26.65
N VAL A 36 -7.86 -1.69 -27.02
CA VAL A 36 -9.08 -2.32 -27.55
C VAL A 36 -10.21 -2.33 -26.51
N MET A 37 -9.90 -2.64 -25.25
CA MET A 37 -10.88 -2.62 -24.17
C MET A 37 -11.41 -1.18 -23.96
N MET A 38 -10.51 -0.19 -23.98
CA MET A 38 -10.89 1.21 -23.83
C MET A 38 -11.74 1.71 -24.99
N GLU A 39 -11.40 1.38 -26.24
CA GLU A 39 -12.20 1.72 -27.41
C GLU A 39 -13.62 1.15 -27.30
N HIS A 40 -13.75 -0.11 -26.87
CA HIS A 40 -15.06 -0.73 -26.65
C HIS A 40 -15.86 -0.06 -25.53
N LEU A 41 -15.19 0.34 -24.45
CA LEU A 41 -15.80 1.07 -23.34
C LEU A 41 -16.25 2.46 -23.77
N HIS A 42 -15.44 3.18 -24.56
CA HIS A 42 -15.78 4.48 -25.12
C HIS A 42 -17.02 4.39 -26.03
N ALA A 43 -17.03 3.43 -26.96
CA ALA A 43 -18.19 3.20 -27.83
C ALA A 43 -19.45 2.84 -27.03
N SER A 44 -19.31 2.02 -25.98
CA SER A 44 -20.43 1.68 -25.08
C SER A 44 -20.95 2.90 -24.32
N LYS A 45 -20.04 3.76 -23.86
CA LYS A 45 -20.36 4.99 -23.13
C LYS A 45 -21.11 5.99 -24.02
N GLU A 46 -20.74 6.13 -25.29
CA GLU A 46 -21.45 6.99 -26.25
C GLU A 46 -22.84 6.45 -26.61
N LEU A 47 -22.98 5.13 -26.75
CA LEU A 47 -24.22 4.52 -27.23
C LEU A 47 -25.30 4.38 -26.15
N ARG A 48 -24.91 3.97 -24.93
CA ARG A 48 -25.85 3.66 -23.84
C ARG A 48 -25.45 4.22 -22.47
N GLY A 49 -24.26 4.80 -22.34
CA GLY A 49 -23.66 5.14 -21.06
C GLY A 49 -23.15 3.90 -20.30
N LEU A 50 -22.21 4.12 -19.39
CA LEU A 50 -21.79 3.09 -18.44
C LEU A 50 -22.65 3.12 -17.19
N SER A 51 -22.63 2.02 -16.43
CA SER A 51 -23.22 2.06 -15.09
C SER A 51 -22.42 3.04 -14.23
N GLN A 52 -23.11 3.93 -13.51
CA GLN A 52 -22.45 4.99 -12.76
C GLN A 52 -23.06 5.26 -11.38
N LEU A 53 -22.22 5.74 -10.47
CA LEU A 53 -22.56 6.25 -9.16
C LEU A 53 -21.83 7.57 -8.95
N THR A 54 -22.56 8.62 -8.57
CA THR A 54 -22.00 9.95 -8.36
C THR A 54 -22.47 10.52 -7.03
N PHE A 55 -21.58 11.19 -6.30
CA PHE A 55 -21.93 12.00 -5.14
C PHE A 55 -20.96 13.18 -4.97
N ALA A 56 -21.38 14.22 -4.25
CA ALA A 56 -20.51 15.32 -3.85
C ALA A 56 -20.07 15.14 -2.38
N ASP A 57 -18.83 15.48 -2.07
CA ASP A 57 -18.37 15.55 -0.68
C ASP A 57 -18.63 16.93 -0.05
N GLU A 58 -18.29 17.07 1.24
CA GLU A 58 -18.47 18.31 2.01
C GLU A 58 -17.67 19.50 1.44
N GLU A 59 -16.60 19.23 0.70
CA GLU A 59 -15.76 20.23 0.04
C GLU A 59 -16.29 20.59 -1.36
N GLY A 60 -17.43 20.02 -1.78
CA GLY A 60 -18.03 20.24 -3.10
C GLY A 60 -17.33 19.50 -4.24
N ARG A 61 -16.42 18.56 -3.95
CA ARG A 61 -15.77 17.73 -4.97
C ARG A 61 -16.74 16.64 -5.41
N GLN A 62 -16.87 16.46 -6.73
CA GLN A 62 -17.71 15.41 -7.28
C GLN A 62 -16.89 14.12 -7.44
N HIS A 63 -17.43 13.04 -6.88
CA HIS A 63 -16.90 11.70 -6.97
C HIS A 63 -17.71 10.90 -7.98
N LEU A 64 -17.08 10.47 -9.07
CA LEU A 64 -17.71 9.70 -10.14
C LEU A 64 -17.11 8.29 -10.17
N TYR A 65 -17.97 7.29 -10.11
CA TYR A 65 -17.64 5.87 -10.26
C TYR A 65 -18.35 5.37 -11.52
N GLU A 66 -17.61 4.72 -12.41
CA GLU A 66 -18.18 4.14 -13.63
C GLU A 66 -17.71 2.69 -13.76
N TRP A 67 -18.56 1.81 -14.27
CA TRP A 67 -18.21 0.40 -14.45
C TRP A 67 -18.99 -0.28 -15.57
N GLU A 68 -18.42 -1.37 -16.06
CA GLU A 68 -19.03 -2.28 -17.03
C GLU A 68 -18.57 -3.72 -16.70
N ASN A 69 -19.51 -4.66 -16.67
CA ASN A 69 -19.19 -6.08 -16.44
C ASN A 69 -18.98 -6.80 -17.78
N ASP A 70 -18.30 -7.94 -17.73
CA ASP A 70 -18.16 -8.87 -18.87
C ASP A 70 -17.48 -8.28 -20.12
N VAL A 71 -16.53 -7.37 -19.91
CA VAL A 71 -15.74 -6.71 -20.96
C VAL A 71 -14.59 -7.62 -21.39
N ALA A 72 -14.34 -7.69 -22.70
CA ALA A 72 -13.16 -8.39 -23.22
C ALA A 72 -11.89 -7.61 -22.85
N LEU A 73 -10.96 -8.27 -22.15
CA LEU A 73 -9.69 -7.65 -21.74
C LEU A 73 -8.82 -7.20 -22.93
N ASN A 74 -8.86 -7.92 -24.06
CA ASN A 74 -8.07 -7.61 -25.25
C ASN A 74 -8.80 -8.03 -26.54
N GLY A 75 -8.22 -7.69 -27.70
CA GLY A 75 -8.78 -7.99 -29.01
C GLY A 75 -8.52 -9.39 -29.56
N ASN A 76 -7.97 -10.32 -28.75
CA ASN A 76 -7.70 -11.68 -29.23
C ASN A 76 -8.99 -12.50 -29.35
N LYS A 77 -9.00 -13.48 -30.27
CA LYS A 77 -10.13 -14.42 -30.46
C LYS A 77 -10.56 -15.14 -29.18
N VAL A 78 -9.62 -15.38 -28.26
CA VAL A 78 -9.85 -16.04 -26.97
C VAL A 78 -9.52 -15.05 -25.85
N SER A 79 -10.10 -13.85 -25.90
CA SER A 79 -9.96 -12.88 -24.81
C SER A 79 -10.76 -13.34 -23.59
N ILE A 80 -10.13 -13.26 -22.42
CA ILE A 80 -10.86 -13.42 -21.16
C ILE A 80 -11.80 -12.23 -20.94
N LYS A 81 -12.94 -12.49 -20.31
CA LYS A 81 -13.84 -11.46 -19.83
C LYS A 81 -13.48 -11.04 -18.41
N VAL A 82 -13.54 -9.75 -18.16
CA VAL A 82 -13.27 -9.08 -16.89
C VAL A 82 -14.32 -8.00 -16.64
N ASN A 83 -14.43 -7.55 -15.41
CA ASN A 83 -15.26 -6.41 -15.05
C ASN A 83 -14.37 -5.17 -14.91
N PHE A 84 -14.71 -4.11 -15.64
CA PHE A 84 -13.99 -2.86 -15.64
C PHE A 84 -14.65 -1.86 -14.70
N PHE A 85 -13.85 -1.09 -13.98
CA PHE A 85 -14.34 0.08 -13.26
C PHE A 85 -13.30 1.18 -13.17
N GLU A 86 -13.78 2.41 -13.09
CA GLU A 86 -12.98 3.61 -12.92
C GLU A 86 -13.57 4.56 -11.90
N TYR A 87 -12.71 5.43 -11.41
CA TYR A 87 -13.03 6.43 -10.41
C TYR A 87 -12.34 7.74 -10.73
N SER A 88 -13.14 8.80 -10.71
CA SER A 88 -12.73 10.16 -11.02
C SER A 88 -13.15 11.13 -9.91
N ILE A 89 -12.29 12.11 -9.63
CA ILE A 89 -12.65 13.28 -8.81
C ILE A 89 -12.70 14.48 -9.74
N ILE A 90 -13.83 15.20 -9.70
CA ILE A 90 -14.11 16.36 -10.54
C ILE A 90 -14.25 17.59 -9.63
N VAL A 91 -13.45 18.61 -9.90
CA VAL A 91 -13.45 19.89 -9.18
C VAL A 91 -13.62 21.00 -10.20
N ASN A 92 -14.62 21.87 -10.03
CA ASN A 92 -14.92 22.97 -10.96
C ASN A 92 -15.03 22.49 -12.42
N GLY A 93 -15.67 21.33 -12.64
CA GLY A 93 -15.85 20.73 -13.97
C GLY A 93 -14.59 20.10 -14.58
N LYS A 94 -13.46 20.06 -13.88
CA LYS A 94 -12.21 19.44 -14.34
C LYS A 94 -11.91 18.16 -13.56
N VAL A 95 -11.54 17.10 -14.28
CA VAL A 95 -11.05 15.85 -13.67
C VAL A 95 -9.66 16.11 -13.07
N THR A 96 -9.54 16.06 -11.75
CA THR A 96 -8.28 16.26 -11.02
C THR A 96 -7.62 14.95 -10.61
N PHE A 97 -8.38 13.86 -10.61
CA PHE A 97 -7.91 12.52 -10.28
C PHE A 97 -8.69 11.51 -11.10
N HIS A 98 -8.00 10.50 -11.65
CA HIS A 98 -8.62 9.40 -12.40
C HIS A 98 -7.79 8.13 -12.26
N TYR A 99 -8.45 7.02 -11.96
CA TYR A 99 -7.86 5.69 -11.97
C TYR A 99 -8.87 4.67 -12.49
N CYS A 100 -8.35 3.61 -13.10
CA CYS A 100 -9.13 2.53 -13.68
C CYS A 100 -8.51 1.16 -13.35
N TRP A 101 -9.38 0.16 -13.23
CA TRP A 101 -9.04 -1.20 -12.82
C TRP A 101 -9.88 -2.24 -13.55
N VAL A 102 -9.40 -3.47 -13.49
CA VAL A 102 -10.14 -4.68 -13.87
C VAL A 102 -10.20 -5.66 -12.70
N THR A 103 -11.30 -6.41 -12.61
CA THR A 103 -11.56 -7.41 -11.57
C THR A 103 -12.37 -8.59 -12.11
N ASP A 104 -12.32 -9.73 -11.44
CA ASP A 104 -13.25 -10.86 -11.63
C ASP A 104 -14.53 -10.71 -10.80
N ILE A 105 -14.56 -9.79 -9.84
CA ILE A 105 -15.69 -9.58 -8.94
C ILE A 105 -16.79 -8.82 -9.69
N PRO A 106 -18.04 -9.33 -9.75
CA PRO A 106 -19.14 -8.61 -10.38
C PRO A 106 -19.39 -7.25 -9.72
N ILE A 107 -19.50 -6.20 -10.53
CA ILE A 107 -19.55 -4.82 -10.05
C ILE A 107 -20.99 -4.31 -10.09
N ASN A 108 -21.40 -3.67 -9.01
CA ASN A 108 -22.70 -3.02 -8.90
C ASN A 108 -22.61 -1.79 -7.97
N ARG A 109 -23.71 -1.05 -7.88
CA ARG A 109 -23.80 0.17 -7.07
C ARG A 109 -23.44 -0.06 -5.58
N ALA A 110 -23.69 -1.25 -5.03
CA ALA A 110 -23.45 -1.55 -3.63
C ALA A 110 -21.96 -1.81 -3.31
N ASN A 111 -21.17 -2.29 -4.28
CA ASN A 111 -19.78 -2.68 -4.03
C ASN A 111 -18.71 -1.79 -4.71
N VAL A 112 -19.06 -0.99 -5.71
CA VAL A 112 -18.07 -0.22 -6.50
C VAL A 112 -17.20 0.70 -5.63
N SER A 113 -17.78 1.34 -4.61
CA SER A 113 -17.01 2.18 -3.68
C SER A 113 -15.99 1.38 -2.86
N GLN A 114 -16.34 0.16 -2.45
CA GLN A 114 -15.42 -0.73 -1.74
C GLN A 114 -14.30 -1.24 -2.65
N LEU A 115 -14.62 -1.58 -3.90
CA LEU A 115 -13.64 -2.00 -4.90
C LEU A 115 -12.62 -0.89 -5.20
N VAL A 116 -13.07 0.37 -5.32
CA VAL A 116 -12.17 1.52 -5.46
C VAL A 116 -11.27 1.69 -4.24
N LYS A 117 -11.81 1.59 -3.01
CA LYS A 117 -11.00 1.63 -1.80
C LYS A 117 -9.93 0.53 -1.79
N ALA A 118 -10.28 -0.69 -2.18
CA ALA A 118 -9.35 -1.81 -2.26
C ALA A 118 -8.29 -1.60 -3.36
N GLY A 119 -8.68 -1.16 -4.56
CA GLY A 119 -7.74 -0.84 -5.64
C GLY A 119 -6.76 0.28 -5.28
N ARG A 120 -7.21 1.25 -4.47
CA ARG A 120 -6.37 2.33 -3.94
C ARG A 120 -5.43 1.87 -2.82
N ALA A 121 -5.69 0.75 -2.15
CA ALA A 121 -4.82 0.24 -1.10
C ALA A 121 -3.39 -0.08 -1.61
N ARG A 122 -3.21 -0.32 -2.92
CA ARG A 122 -1.87 -0.43 -3.54
C ARG A 122 -0.99 0.79 -3.25
N TRP A 123 -1.57 2.00 -3.33
CA TRP A 123 -0.86 3.25 -3.03
C TRP A 123 -0.36 3.27 -1.60
N LYS A 124 -1.11 2.68 -0.66
CA LYS A 124 -0.73 2.55 0.75
C LYS A 124 0.52 1.66 0.91
N ILE A 125 0.60 0.55 0.16
CA ILE A 125 1.78 -0.34 0.17
C ILE A 125 3.04 0.43 -0.28
N GLU A 126 2.91 1.24 -1.34
CA GLU A 126 4.01 2.03 -1.90
C GLU A 126 4.45 3.17 -0.96
N ASN A 127 3.50 3.98 -0.49
CA ASN A 127 3.80 5.21 0.24
C ASN A 127 3.98 5.02 1.74
N GLU A 128 3.42 3.97 2.33
CA GLU A 128 3.64 3.66 3.74
C GLU A 128 4.67 2.55 3.89
N GLY A 129 4.38 1.35 3.35
CA GLY A 129 5.22 0.17 3.53
C GLY A 129 6.63 0.34 2.95
N PHE A 130 6.73 0.53 1.63
CA PHE A 130 8.03 0.66 0.97
C PHE A 130 8.77 1.93 1.38
N ASN A 131 8.09 3.06 1.55
CA ASN A 131 8.71 4.27 2.06
C ASN A 131 9.27 4.07 3.48
N THR A 132 8.55 3.36 4.36
CA THR A 132 9.03 3.07 5.71
C THR A 132 10.30 2.24 5.65
N LEU A 133 10.28 1.16 4.85
CA LEU A 133 11.43 0.28 4.68
C LEU A 133 12.64 0.98 4.04
N LYS A 134 12.42 1.92 3.12
CA LYS A 134 13.50 2.64 2.42
C LYS A 134 14.06 3.83 3.20
N ASN A 135 13.18 4.62 3.80
CA ASN A 135 13.49 5.99 4.23
C ASN A 135 13.26 6.23 5.74
N GLN A 136 12.59 5.34 6.47
CA GLN A 136 12.22 5.56 7.87
C GLN A 136 12.99 4.66 8.84
N GLY A 137 14.29 4.44 8.57
CA GLY A 137 15.23 3.81 9.49
C GLY A 137 15.60 2.35 9.22
N TYR A 138 14.90 1.64 8.31
CA TYR A 138 15.27 0.27 7.91
C TYR A 138 16.23 0.22 6.72
N HIS A 139 16.38 1.33 5.99
CA HIS A 139 17.39 1.53 4.95
C HIS A 139 17.49 0.38 3.92
N ILE A 140 16.36 -0.25 3.56
CA ILE A 140 16.28 -1.22 2.46
C ILE A 140 16.49 -0.49 1.13
N LYS A 141 17.75 -0.23 0.81
CA LYS A 141 18.25 0.36 -0.45
C LYS A 141 19.18 -0.66 -1.14
N HIS A 142 19.70 -0.31 -2.33
CA HIS A 142 20.57 -1.15 -3.19
C HIS A 142 21.85 -1.70 -2.52
N ASN A 143 22.12 -1.43 -1.24
CA ASN A 143 23.27 -1.98 -0.50
C ASN A 143 23.11 -3.45 -0.07
N PHE A 144 21.97 -4.09 -0.34
CA PHE A 144 21.82 -5.55 -0.22
C PHE A 144 22.08 -6.28 -1.57
N GLY A 145 22.88 -5.70 -2.46
CA GLY A 145 23.17 -6.25 -3.80
C GLY A 145 24.60 -6.70 -4.08
N HIS A 146 25.55 -6.54 -3.16
CA HIS A 146 26.99 -6.72 -3.46
C HIS A 146 27.78 -7.63 -2.51
N GLY A 147 27.13 -8.35 -1.60
CA GLY A 147 27.81 -9.21 -0.62
C GLY A 147 27.57 -10.69 -0.90
N GLN A 148 28.65 -11.44 -1.19
CA GLN A 148 28.85 -12.88 -0.98
C GLN A 148 27.57 -13.74 -0.90
N GLN A 149 27.32 -14.60 -1.90
CA GLN A 149 26.26 -15.61 -2.16
C GLN A 149 24.93 -15.60 -1.35
N TYR A 150 24.92 -15.27 -0.05
CA TYR A 150 23.75 -15.19 0.84
C TYR A 150 23.74 -14.02 1.83
N LEU A 151 24.83 -13.25 1.98
CA LEU A 151 24.94 -12.21 3.00
C LEU A 151 23.88 -11.12 2.84
N SER A 152 23.65 -10.75 1.59
CA SER A 152 22.74 -9.67 1.27
C SER A 152 21.26 -10.07 1.43
N GLU A 153 20.94 -11.32 1.11
CA GLU A 153 19.65 -11.94 1.40
C GLU A 153 19.42 -12.07 2.91
N ALA A 154 20.43 -12.54 3.67
CA ALA A 154 20.34 -12.67 5.12
C ALA A 154 20.03 -11.32 5.80
N PHE A 155 20.73 -10.25 5.42
CA PHE A 155 20.43 -8.93 5.96
C PHE A 155 19.07 -8.37 5.53
N PHE A 156 18.62 -8.68 4.32
CA PHE A 156 17.28 -8.32 3.87
C PHE A 156 16.21 -9.02 4.72
N VAL A 157 16.33 -10.33 4.92
CA VAL A 157 15.41 -11.12 5.75
C VAL A 157 15.42 -10.63 7.21
N LEU A 158 16.60 -10.39 7.80
CA LEU A 158 16.70 -9.85 9.16
C LEU A 158 16.02 -8.48 9.30
N ASN A 159 16.14 -7.61 8.30
CA ASN A 159 15.42 -6.33 8.28
C ASN A 159 13.89 -6.51 8.20
N LEU A 160 13.41 -7.44 7.38
CA LEU A 160 11.98 -7.75 7.31
C LEU A 160 11.44 -8.32 8.62
N ILE A 161 12.20 -9.21 9.27
CA ILE A 161 11.84 -9.75 10.59
C ILE A 161 11.80 -8.62 11.62
N ALA A 162 12.81 -7.74 11.66
CA ALA A 162 12.82 -6.60 12.57
C ALA A 162 11.62 -5.67 12.33
N PHE A 163 11.31 -5.36 11.06
CA PHE A 163 10.14 -4.56 10.71
C PHE A 163 8.83 -5.21 11.18
N PHE A 164 8.69 -6.52 10.98
CA PHE A 164 7.52 -7.27 11.42
C PHE A 164 7.40 -7.30 12.95
N MET A 165 8.49 -7.55 13.66
CA MET A 165 8.51 -7.53 15.14
C MET A 165 8.13 -6.16 15.70
N HIS A 166 8.60 -5.07 15.10
CA HIS A 166 8.20 -3.72 15.53
C HIS A 166 6.70 -3.47 15.33
N GLN A 167 6.07 -4.02 14.29
CA GLN A 167 4.62 -3.94 14.13
C GLN A 167 3.88 -4.72 15.23
N ILE A 168 4.38 -5.92 15.58
CA ILE A 168 3.84 -6.70 16.70
C ILE A 168 3.96 -5.89 18.00
N PHE A 169 5.12 -5.30 18.29
CA PHE A 169 5.32 -4.49 19.49
C PHE A 169 4.40 -3.27 19.53
N GLU A 170 4.16 -2.60 18.40
CA GLU A 170 3.19 -1.50 18.32
C GLU A 170 1.75 -1.94 18.62
N LEU A 171 1.42 -3.22 18.47
CA LEU A 171 0.10 -3.76 18.78
C LEU A 171 0.01 -4.30 20.21
N THR A 172 1.05 -5.00 20.68
CA THR A 172 0.98 -5.82 21.89
C THR A 172 1.72 -5.21 23.08
N ASP A 173 2.80 -4.46 22.85
CA ASP A 173 3.67 -3.96 23.91
C ASP A 173 3.28 -2.52 24.29
N GLN A 174 2.74 -2.36 25.50
CA GLN A 174 2.33 -1.05 26.03
C GLN A 174 3.52 -0.11 26.25
N LEU A 175 4.66 -0.63 26.72
CA LEU A 175 5.83 0.18 27.01
C LEU A 175 6.50 0.64 25.71
N TYR A 176 6.62 -0.26 24.72
CA TYR A 176 7.09 0.11 23.39
C TYR A 176 6.19 1.16 22.74
N ARG A 177 4.86 1.01 22.81
CA ARG A 177 3.90 2.02 22.32
C ARG A 177 4.12 3.39 22.98
N LYS A 178 4.30 3.42 24.30
CA LYS A 178 4.59 4.65 25.05
C LYS A 178 5.93 5.28 24.63
N CYS A 179 6.96 4.48 24.34
CA CYS A 179 8.22 4.98 23.80
C CYS A 179 8.05 5.56 22.39
N ARG A 180 7.35 4.82 21.51
CA ARG A 180 7.11 5.23 20.13
C ARG A 180 6.30 6.53 20.05
N ALA A 181 5.29 6.69 20.90
CA ALA A 181 4.43 7.88 20.94
C ALA A 181 5.19 9.19 21.23
N LYS A 182 6.40 9.14 21.81
CA LYS A 182 7.22 10.33 22.08
C LYS A 182 7.88 10.94 20.85
N PHE A 183 7.93 10.24 19.72
CA PHE A 183 8.61 10.72 18.51
C PHE A 183 7.65 10.70 17.32
N SER A 184 7.60 11.78 16.55
CA SER A 184 6.77 11.85 15.35
C SER A 184 7.31 10.95 14.24
N ALA A 185 8.62 10.98 13.98
CA ALA A 185 9.26 10.18 12.94
C ALA A 185 9.88 8.88 13.48
N ARG A 186 9.77 7.77 12.71
CA ARG A 186 10.34 6.48 13.10
C ARG A 186 11.88 6.50 13.09
N ILE A 187 12.46 7.27 12.17
CA ILE A 187 13.92 7.46 12.11
C ILE A 187 14.47 8.12 13.39
N GLU A 188 13.73 9.05 13.98
CA GLU A 188 14.11 9.73 15.23
C GLU A 188 14.10 8.75 16.40
N HIS A 189 13.06 7.92 16.48
CA HIS A 189 12.96 6.84 17.45
C HIS A 189 14.15 5.88 17.37
N PHE A 190 14.52 5.44 16.17
CA PHE A 190 15.70 4.59 15.95
C PHE A 190 17.01 5.29 16.28
N SER A 191 17.11 6.59 16.00
CA SER A 191 18.26 7.40 16.39
C SER A 191 18.42 7.42 17.91
N ASN A 192 17.32 7.54 18.66
CA ASN A 192 17.34 7.52 20.12
C ASN A 192 17.83 6.17 20.67
N PHE A 193 17.27 5.06 20.18
CA PHE A 193 17.76 3.70 20.49
C PHE A 193 19.26 3.59 20.26
N ARG A 194 19.73 4.03 19.09
CA ARG A 194 21.14 3.95 18.71
C ARG A 194 22.02 4.81 19.62
N SER A 195 21.58 6.01 19.99
CA SER A 195 22.31 6.89 20.90
C SER A 195 22.43 6.25 22.28
N VAL A 196 21.33 5.75 22.84
CA VAL A 196 21.31 5.13 24.17
C VAL A 196 22.19 3.88 24.24
N LEU A 197 22.10 3.00 23.23
CA LEU A 197 22.91 1.79 23.13
C LEU A 197 24.40 2.05 22.88
N ARG A 198 24.79 3.22 22.37
CA ARG A 198 26.21 3.58 22.20
C ARG A 198 26.91 3.87 23.51
N TYR A 199 26.19 4.33 24.53
CA TYR A 199 26.77 4.82 25.79
C TYR A 199 26.43 3.95 27.00
N THR A 200 25.40 3.09 26.89
CA THR A 200 24.90 2.31 28.03
C THR A 200 24.64 0.87 27.63
N ILE A 201 25.00 -0.07 28.52
CA ILE A 201 24.69 -1.49 28.39
C ILE A 201 23.43 -1.79 29.21
N PHE A 202 22.49 -2.52 28.60
CA PHE A 202 21.22 -2.90 29.24
C PHE A 202 21.12 -4.41 29.41
N HIS A 203 20.63 -4.83 30.56
CA HIS A 203 20.43 -6.24 30.90
C HIS A 203 19.20 -6.88 30.22
N SER A 204 18.26 -6.08 29.72
CA SER A 204 17.05 -6.55 29.05
C SER A 204 16.46 -5.51 28.11
N TRP A 205 15.58 -5.95 27.21
CA TRP A 205 14.79 -5.08 26.34
C TRP A 205 13.90 -4.12 27.14
N GLU A 206 13.26 -4.61 28.21
CA GLU A 206 12.42 -3.79 29.08
C GLU A 206 13.23 -2.68 29.77
N HIS A 207 14.43 -2.99 30.27
CA HIS A 207 15.29 -1.99 30.89
C HIS A 207 15.67 -0.87 29.91
N LEU A 208 16.00 -1.22 28.67
CA LEU A 208 16.24 -0.26 27.60
C LEU A 208 15.01 0.62 27.32
N LEU A 209 13.83 0.00 27.21
CA LEU A 209 12.59 0.73 26.95
C LEU A 209 12.19 1.65 28.10
N ILE A 210 12.34 1.23 29.35
CA ILE A 210 12.10 2.08 30.53
C ILE A 210 13.02 3.29 30.48
N TYR A 211 14.31 3.09 30.18
CA TYR A 211 15.28 4.18 30.07
C TYR A 211 14.91 5.18 28.96
N ILE A 212 14.47 4.70 27.79
CA ILE A 212 14.01 5.56 26.69
C ILE A 212 12.69 6.27 27.05
N HIS A 213 11.78 5.57 27.72
CA HIS A 213 10.48 6.10 28.12
C HIS A 213 10.61 7.15 29.22
N ALA A 214 11.44 6.92 30.23
CA ALA A 214 11.60 7.74 31.41
C ALA A 214 13.07 7.70 31.83
N PRO A 215 13.96 8.44 31.13
CA PRO A 215 15.37 8.46 31.49
C PRO A 215 15.52 8.97 32.93
N PRO A 216 16.43 8.36 33.72
CA PRO A 216 16.63 8.76 35.09
C PRO A 216 16.98 10.26 35.15
N VAL A 217 16.26 10.99 35.99
CA VAL A 217 16.55 12.40 36.23
C VAL A 217 17.87 12.45 37.00
N GLN A 218 18.87 13.12 36.44
CA GLN A 218 20.11 13.36 37.16
C GLN A 218 19.81 14.38 38.26
N GLU A 219 19.66 13.90 39.49
CA GLU A 219 19.62 14.78 40.65
C GLU A 219 21.03 15.32 40.85
N PHE A 220 21.22 16.62 40.55
CA PHE A 220 22.46 17.30 40.88
C PHE A 220 22.57 17.35 42.40
N ASN A 221 23.54 16.62 42.96
CA ASN A 221 23.89 16.74 44.36
C ASN A 221 24.98 17.82 44.49
N PRO A 222 24.66 19.03 44.98
CA PRO A 222 25.64 20.12 45.13
C PRO A 222 26.68 19.84 46.23
N ASN A 223 26.59 18.73 46.97
CA ASN A 223 27.47 18.37 48.08
C ASN A 223 28.46 17.24 47.74
N LEU A 224 28.68 16.94 46.46
CA LEU A 224 29.76 16.07 45.96
C LEU A 224 30.87 16.90 45.32
#